data_AF-A0A4P9XNV6-F1
#
_entry.id   AF-A0A4P9XNV6-F1
#
_cell.length_a   1.000
_cell.length_b   1.000
_cell.length_c   1.000
_cell.angle_alpha   90.00
_cell.angle_beta   90.00
_cell.angle_gamma   90.00
#
_symmetry.space_group_name_H-M   'P 1'
#
loop_
_entity.id
_entity.type
_entity.pdbx_description
1 polymer ?
#
loop_
_entity_poly.entity_id
_entity_poly.type
_entity_poly.pdbx_seq_one_letter_code
_entity_poly.pdbx_strand_id
1 'polypeptide(L)'
;MSDDDPFTLESFGRLAAMHAERNKDMIVARVCTLDPRDGTRHSYFHYAAHHLNKVLFRTEPERGLLHRVRTKNPLSNNDIHGKVDYFVI
;
A
#
# COMPACT_ATOMS: atom_id res chain seq x y z
N MET A 1 13.38 5.25 -18.14
CA MET A 1 11.91 5.42 -18.23
C MET A 1 11.38 5.31 -16.82
N SER A 2 10.63 6.32 -16.36
CA SER A 2 9.98 6.25 -15.05
C SER A 2 8.80 5.29 -15.20
N ASP A 3 8.96 4.05 -14.73
CA ASP A 3 7.83 3.12 -14.53
C ASP A 3 7.06 3.58 -13.29
N ASP A 4 6.36 4.70 -13.43
CA ASP A 4 5.21 5.00 -12.57
C ASP A 4 4.12 3.99 -12.92
N ASP A 5 4.31 2.75 -12.45
CA ASP A 5 3.37 1.67 -12.67
C ASP A 5 2.06 2.06 -11.96
N PRO A 6 1.01 2.42 -12.72
CA PRO A 6 -0.28 2.73 -12.13
C PRO A 6 -0.73 1.46 -11.42
N PHE A 7 -1.11 1.60 -10.15
CA PHE A 7 -1.77 0.59 -9.32
C PHE A 7 -2.04 -0.72 -10.07
N THR A 8 -1.07 -1.63 -10.05
CA THR A 8 -0.95 -2.70 -11.07
C THR A 8 -2.29 -3.40 -11.31
N LEU A 9 -2.71 -3.51 -12.57
CA LEU A 9 -3.91 -4.26 -12.99
C LEU A 9 -3.82 -5.77 -12.70
N GLU A 10 -2.67 -6.23 -12.21
CA GLU A 10 -2.40 -7.62 -11.88
C GLU A 10 -3.17 -8.06 -10.63
N SER A 11 -3.78 -9.25 -10.70
CA SER A 11 -4.44 -9.85 -9.54
C SER A 11 -3.41 -10.28 -8.48
N PHE A 12 -3.82 -10.37 -7.21
CA PHE A 12 -2.92 -10.87 -6.16
C PHE A 12 -2.39 -12.27 -6.43
N GLY A 13 -3.19 -13.15 -7.04
CA GLY A 13 -2.74 -14.50 -7.39
C GLY A 13 -1.58 -14.47 -8.38
N ARG A 14 -1.64 -13.59 -9.39
CA ARG A 14 -0.56 -13.44 -10.37
C ARG A 14 0.67 -12.78 -9.77
N LEU A 15 0.50 -11.75 -8.95
CA LEU A 15 1.61 -11.14 -8.23
C LEU A 15 2.32 -12.15 -7.31
N ALA A 16 1.57 -12.99 -6.59
CA ALA A 16 2.13 -14.03 -5.73
C ALA A 16 2.94 -15.06 -6.55
N ALA A 17 2.38 -15.53 -7.67
CA ALA A 17 3.08 -16.44 -8.57
C ALA A 17 4.40 -15.85 -9.09
N MET A 18 4.39 -14.57 -9.53
CA MET A 18 5.60 -13.89 -10.01
C MET A 18 6.69 -13.72 -8.92
N HIS A 19 6.30 -13.57 -7.66
CA HIS A 19 7.25 -13.53 -6.53
C HIS A 19 7.82 -14.93 -6.27
N ALA A 20 6.96 -15.95 -6.23
CA ALA A 20 7.36 -17.35 -6.04
C ALA A 20 8.32 -17.86 -7.13
N GLU A 21 8.08 -17.52 -8.41
CA GLU A 21 8.98 -17.83 -9.53
C GLU A 21 10.39 -17.25 -9.33
N ARG A 22 10.52 -16.19 -8.54
CA ARG A 22 11.79 -15.54 -8.19
C ARG A 22 12.32 -15.96 -6.82
N ASN A 23 11.72 -16.98 -6.20
CA ASN A 23 12.01 -17.43 -4.84
C ASN A 23 11.93 -16.29 -3.81
N LYS A 24 10.88 -15.47 -3.89
CA LYS A 24 10.58 -14.38 -2.98
C LYS A 24 9.17 -14.50 -2.46
N ASP A 25 8.97 -14.09 -1.22
CA ASP A 25 7.64 -13.97 -0.64
C ASP A 25 6.96 -12.68 -1.11
N MET A 26 5.63 -12.72 -1.22
CA MET A 26 4.84 -11.52 -1.48
C MET A 26 4.36 -10.92 -0.16
N ILE A 27 4.52 -9.60 0.01
CA ILE A 27 3.96 -8.88 1.16
C ILE A 27 2.69 -8.15 0.74
N VAL A 28 1.60 -8.43 1.44
CA VAL A 28 0.32 -7.72 1.32
C VAL A 28 0.19 -6.73 2.47
N ALA A 29 -0.17 -5.49 2.16
CA ALA A 29 -0.45 -4.45 3.12
C ALA A 29 -1.95 -4.16 3.20
N ARG A 30 -2.49 -4.10 4.40
CA ARG A 30 -3.87 -3.71 4.69
C ARG A 30 -3.92 -2.32 5.31
N VAL A 31 -4.74 -1.46 4.75
CA VAL A 31 -5.02 -0.12 5.29
C VAL A 31 -6.46 -0.03 5.74
N CYS A 32 -6.71 0.82 6.73
CA CYS A 32 -8.04 1.22 7.13
C CYS A 32 -8.34 2.64 6.63
N THR A 33 -9.56 2.87 6.17
CA THR A 33 -10.11 4.22 5.95
C THR A 33 -11.36 4.40 6.79
N LEU A 34 -11.62 5.64 7.22
CA LEU A 34 -12.89 6.01 7.82
C LEU A 34 -13.85 6.55 6.76
N ASP A 35 -15.13 6.27 6.90
CA ASP A 35 -16.15 6.93 6.08
C ASP A 35 -16.20 8.42 6.44
N PRO A 36 -16.05 9.34 5.48
CA PRO A 36 -16.08 10.78 5.75
C PRO A 36 -17.46 11.27 6.23
N ARG A 37 -18.53 10.50 5.99
CA ARG A 37 -19.91 10.81 6.42
C ARG A 37 -20.23 10.17 7.78
N ASP A 38 -19.59 9.06 8.08
CA ASP A 38 -19.75 8.29 9.31
C ASP A 38 -18.38 7.93 9.87
N GLY A 39 -17.84 8.82 10.72
CA GLY A 39 -16.51 8.69 11.31
C GLY A 39 -16.32 7.47 12.23
N THR A 40 -17.34 6.61 12.36
CA THR A 40 -17.26 5.34 13.10
C THR A 40 -17.08 4.14 12.19
N ARG A 41 -17.43 4.27 10.90
CA ARG A 41 -17.40 3.16 9.96
C ARG A 41 -16.02 2.98 9.35
N HIS A 42 -15.43 1.81 9.60
CA HIS A 42 -14.12 1.42 9.11
C HIS A 42 -14.25 0.56 7.85
N SER A 43 -13.44 0.86 6.84
CA SER A 43 -13.30 0.07 5.61
C SER A 43 -11.85 -0.36 5.42
N TYR A 44 -11.64 -1.62 5.08
CA TYR A 44 -10.30 -2.19 4.92
C TYR A 44 -9.99 -2.45 3.44
N PHE A 45 -8.78 -2.08 3.02
CA PHE A 45 -8.30 -2.26 1.66
C PHE A 45 -6.94 -2.94 1.68
N HIS A 46 -6.69 -3.82 0.71
CA HIS A 46 -5.47 -4.60 0.61
C HIS A 46 -4.73 -4.23 -0.66
N TYR A 47 -3.40 -4.17 -0.58
CA TYR A 47 -2.51 -3.80 -1.67
C TYR A 47 -1.22 -4.62 -1.62
N ALA A 48 -0.53 -4.75 -2.75
CA ALA A 48 0.86 -5.14 -2.71
C ALA A 48 1.65 -4.09 -1.91
N ALA A 49 2.35 -4.52 -0.86
CA ALA A 49 3.01 -3.61 0.06
C ALA A 49 4.03 -2.71 -0.63
N HIS A 50 4.72 -3.23 -1.66
CA HIS A 50 5.67 -2.47 -2.46
C HIS A 50 5.02 -1.22 -3.09
N HIS A 51 3.83 -1.34 -3.68
CA HIS A 51 3.15 -0.22 -4.32
C HIS A 51 2.60 0.77 -3.29
N LEU A 52 1.96 0.27 -2.23
CA LEU A 52 1.42 1.14 -1.19
C LEU A 52 2.52 1.97 -0.51
N ASN A 53 3.67 1.37 -0.22
CA ASN A 53 4.77 2.05 0.47
C ASN A 53 5.33 3.23 -0.33
N LYS A 54 5.33 3.16 -1.67
CA LYS A 54 5.72 4.30 -2.54
C LYS A 54 4.82 5.52 -2.34
N VAL A 55 3.58 5.33 -1.90
CA VAL A 55 2.62 6.42 -1.66
C VAL A 55 2.57 6.83 -0.19
N LEU A 56 2.85 5.91 0.73
CA LEU A 56 2.84 6.18 2.17
C LEU A 56 4.11 6.84 2.69
N PHE A 57 5.23 6.61 2.04
CA PHE A 57 6.52 7.05 2.55
C PHE A 57 7.25 7.99 1.59
N ARG A 58 7.97 8.95 2.15
CA ARG A 58 8.92 9.82 1.48
C ARG A 58 10.27 9.69 2.16
N THR A 59 11.33 9.63 1.37
CA THR A 59 12.70 9.50 1.87
C THR A 59 13.44 10.83 1.76
N GLU A 60 14.27 11.15 2.76
CA GLU A 60 15.28 12.20 2.70
C GLU A 60 16.66 11.54 2.83
N PRO A 61 17.27 11.06 1.72
CA PRO A 61 18.46 10.22 1.76
C PRO A 61 19.66 10.89 2.43
N GLU A 62 19.88 12.17 2.16
CA GLU A 62 20.99 12.97 2.73
C GLU A 62 20.98 13.01 4.27
N ARG A 63 19.81 12.79 4.87
CA ARG A 63 19.61 12.80 6.33
C ARG A 63 19.30 11.41 6.89
N GLY A 64 19.19 10.40 6.03
CA GLY A 64 18.81 9.04 6.42
C GLY A 64 17.40 8.93 7.00
N LEU A 65 16.46 9.80 6.60
CA LEU A 65 15.12 9.87 7.17
C LEU A 65 14.06 9.22 6.27
N LEU A 66 13.06 8.61 6.91
CA LEU A 66 11.86 8.07 6.28
C LEU A 66 10.63 8.72 6.93
N HIS A 67 9.87 9.47 6.14
CA HIS A 67 8.68 10.18 6.58
C HIS A 67 7.44 9.46 6.13
N ARG A 68 6.52 9.18 7.06
CA ARG A 68 5.17 8.76 6.71
C ARG A 68 4.34 9.98 6.36
N VAL A 69 3.80 10.01 5.15
CA VAL A 69 2.92 11.09 4.69
C VAL A 69 1.46 10.73 4.90
N ARG A 70 0.63 11.76 5.10
CA ARG A 70 -0.82 11.62 5.06
C ARG A 70 -1.23 11.36 3.62
N THR A 71 -1.92 10.25 3.40
CA THR A 71 -2.21 9.76 2.05
C THR A 71 -3.66 9.33 1.97
N LYS A 72 -4.30 9.61 0.83
CA LYS A 72 -5.62 9.12 0.51
C LYS A 72 -5.53 7.70 -0.07
N ASN A 73 -6.51 6.89 0.28
CA ASN A 73 -6.69 5.57 -0.29
C ASN A 73 -6.90 5.69 -1.81
N PRO A 74 -6.09 5.01 -2.64
CA PRO A 74 -6.19 5.12 -4.10
C PRO A 74 -7.53 4.64 -4.69
N LEU A 75 -8.24 3.75 -4.00
CA LEU A 75 -9.51 3.18 -4.47
C LEU A 75 -10.73 3.97 -3.97
N SER A 76 -10.68 4.53 -2.76
CA SER A 76 -11.84 5.20 -2.15
C SER A 76 -11.70 6.72 -2.03
N ASN A 77 -10.50 7.28 -2.24
CA ASN A 77 -10.18 8.70 -2.05
C ASN A 77 -10.43 9.22 -0.61
N ASN A 78 -10.64 8.33 0.35
CA ASN A 78 -10.73 8.63 1.78
C ASN A 78 -9.35 8.62 2.42
N ASP A 79 -9.14 9.36 3.51
CA ASP A 79 -7.88 9.32 4.24
C ASP A 79 -7.58 7.91 4.78
N ILE A 80 -6.34 7.45 4.58
CA ILE A 80 -5.85 6.26 5.27
C ILE A 80 -5.63 6.63 6.74
N HIS A 81 -6.27 5.87 7.62
CA HIS A 81 -6.25 6.10 9.06
C HIS A 81 -5.45 5.02 9.79
N GLY A 82 -4.67 5.43 10.79
CA GLY A 82 -3.98 4.52 11.70
C GLY A 82 -2.80 3.75 11.09
N LYS A 83 -2.53 2.57 11.63
CA LYS A 83 -1.40 1.72 11.23
C LYS A 83 -1.72 0.96 9.94
N VAL A 84 -0.68 0.40 9.32
CA VAL A 84 -0.79 -0.51 8.18
C VAL A 84 -0.41 -1.89 8.69
N ASP A 85 -1.27 -2.88 8.44
CA ASP A 85 -0.97 -4.27 8.79
C ASP A 85 -0.29 -4.95 7.58
N TYR A 86 0.77 -5.71 7.82
CA TYR A 86 1.50 -6.41 6.77
C TYR A 86 1.42 -7.92 6.97
N PHE A 87 1.20 -8.65 5.87
CA PHE A 87 1.08 -10.10 5.83
C PHE A 87 2.03 -10.65 4.78
N VAL A 88 2.64 -11.81 5.08
CA VAL A 88 3.41 -12.60 4.12
C VAL A 88 2.48 -13.66 3.51
N ILE A 89 2.53 -13.82 2.20
CA ILE A 89 1.78 -14.82 1.42
C ILE A 89 2.78 -15.67 0.65
#